data_AF-A0A3S4MFL1-F1
#
_entry.id   AF-A0A3S4MFL1-F1
#
_cell.length_a   1.000
_cell.length_b   1.000
_cell.length_c   1.000
_cell.angle_alpha   90.00
_cell.angle_beta   90.00
_cell.angle_gamma   90.00
#
_symmetry.space_group_name_H-M   'P 1'
#
loop_
_entity.id
_entity.type
_entity.pdbx_description
1 polymer ?
#
loop_
_entity_poly.entity_id
_entity_poly.type
_entity_poly.pdbx_seq_one_letter_code
_entity_poly.pdbx_strand_id
1 'polypeptide(L)'
;MDRFPRPNETIVQRANTGLQTFMAQVYGWMTCGLLLTAFIAWYAANTPAVMEFVFSSKITFFGLIIVQLGLVFVLSGMVHKLSAGVATSLFMLYSALTGLTMASIFLVYTYSSIASTFVVAGGMFGAMSLYGYTTKRDLSGFGNMLFMALIGIVLASLVNFWLKSDALMWAITYIGVVVFVGLTAYDTQKLKNIGEQIDTRDSQMLRKYSILGALTLYLDFINLFLMLLRIFGNRR
;
A
#
# COMPACT_ATOMS: atom_id res chain seq x y z
N MET A 1 -46.66 30.84 0.21
CA MET A 1 -45.48 30.20 -0.42
C MET A 1 -44.66 29.57 0.68
N ASP A 2 -44.96 28.31 0.95
CA ASP A 2 -44.42 27.56 2.08
C ASP A 2 -42.91 27.38 1.93
N ARG A 3 -42.15 28.11 2.74
CA ARG A 3 -40.76 27.77 3.02
C ARG A 3 -40.79 26.59 3.98
N PHE A 4 -40.92 25.39 3.46
CA PHE A 4 -40.57 24.19 4.21
C PHE A 4 -39.11 24.33 4.66
N PRO A 5 -38.82 24.36 5.97
CA PRO A 5 -37.46 24.13 6.45
C PRO A 5 -37.13 22.71 6.04
N ARG A 6 -36.09 22.51 5.23
CA ARG A 6 -35.59 21.15 4.96
C ARG A 6 -35.27 20.52 6.31
N PRO A 7 -35.92 19.42 6.70
CA PRO A 7 -35.63 18.79 7.97
C PRO A 7 -34.19 18.31 7.90
N ASN A 8 -33.38 18.76 8.87
CA ASN A 8 -32.10 18.18 9.28
C ASN A 8 -31.60 17.06 8.36
N GLU A 9 -30.71 17.39 7.42
CA GLU A 9 -29.70 16.41 7.03
C GLU A 9 -28.96 16.04 8.31
N THR A 10 -29.41 14.95 8.94
CA THR A 10 -28.92 14.54 10.25
C THR A 10 -27.40 14.40 10.18
N ILE A 11 -26.70 14.80 11.24
CA ILE A 11 -25.23 14.72 11.35
C ILE A 11 -24.71 13.33 10.92
N VAL A 12 -25.50 12.28 11.22
CA VAL A 12 -25.29 10.88 10.82
C VAL A 12 -25.25 10.70 9.30
N GLN A 13 -26.16 11.32 8.56
CA GLN A 13 -26.23 11.22 7.11
C GLN A 13 -25.04 11.94 6.45
N ARG A 14 -24.58 13.07 7.00
CA ARG A 14 -23.39 13.79 6.53
C ARG A 14 -22.09 13.05 6.82
N ALA A 15 -21.95 12.46 8.01
CA ALA A 15 -20.79 11.66 8.39
C ALA A 15 -20.63 10.43 7.49
N ASN A 16 -21.73 9.75 7.15
CA ASN A 16 -21.72 8.61 6.24
C ASN A 16 -21.26 9.00 4.81
N THR A 17 -21.73 10.12 4.27
CA THR A 17 -21.32 10.59 2.93
C THR A 17 -19.85 11.01 2.89
N GLY A 18 -19.34 11.60 3.98
CA GLY A 18 -17.94 12.02 4.08
C GLY A 18 -16.97 10.85 4.16
N LEU A 19 -17.27 9.88 5.02
CA LEU A 19 -16.52 8.63 5.10
C LEU A 19 -16.48 7.90 3.75
N GLN A 20 -17.61 7.78 3.07
CA GLN A 20 -17.68 7.10 1.78
C GLN A 20 -16.83 7.80 0.72
N THR A 21 -16.87 9.13 0.69
CA THR A 21 -16.06 9.94 -0.25
C THR A 21 -14.57 9.78 0.03
N PHE A 22 -14.18 9.83 1.31
CA PHE A 22 -12.79 9.62 1.73
C PHE A 22 -12.28 8.24 1.33
N MET A 23 -13.01 7.17 1.69
CA MET A 23 -12.60 5.81 1.37
C MET A 23 -12.54 5.57 -0.15
N ALA A 24 -13.50 6.09 -0.91
CA ALA A 24 -13.47 6.01 -2.36
C ALA A 24 -12.22 6.67 -2.95
N GLN A 25 -11.80 7.83 -2.40
CA GLN A 25 -10.55 8.47 -2.83
C GLN A 25 -9.31 7.67 -2.43
N VAL A 26 -9.27 7.11 -1.23
CA VAL A 26 -8.18 6.24 -0.77
C VAL A 26 -7.98 5.06 -1.74
N TYR A 27 -9.03 4.29 -2.02
CA TYR A 27 -8.94 3.16 -2.94
C TYR A 27 -8.68 3.59 -4.39
N GLY A 28 -9.24 4.72 -4.82
CA GLY A 28 -8.98 5.30 -6.14
C GLY A 28 -7.50 5.64 -6.32
N TRP A 29 -6.91 6.38 -5.38
CA TRP A 29 -5.48 6.71 -5.41
C TRP A 29 -4.60 5.47 -5.31
N MET A 30 -4.92 4.51 -4.43
CA MET A 30 -4.20 3.25 -4.32
C MET A 30 -4.20 2.51 -5.66
N THR A 31 -5.36 2.40 -6.32
CA THR A 31 -5.51 1.72 -7.60
C THR A 31 -4.70 2.42 -8.69
N CYS A 32 -4.74 3.75 -8.75
CA CYS A 32 -3.90 4.53 -9.67
C CYS A 32 -2.39 4.27 -9.42
N GLY A 33 -1.97 4.22 -8.16
CA GLY A 33 -0.60 3.87 -7.78
C GLY A 33 -0.21 2.48 -8.29
N LEU A 34 -1.04 1.46 -8.00
CA LEU A 34 -0.79 0.08 -8.43
C LEU A 34 -0.75 -0.08 -9.95
N LEU A 35 -1.66 0.58 -10.69
CA LEU A 35 -1.66 0.58 -12.15
C LEU A 35 -0.39 1.22 -12.70
N LEU A 36 0.03 2.34 -12.13
CA LEU A 36 1.30 2.98 -12.50
C LEU A 36 2.48 2.06 -12.22
N THR A 37 2.53 1.44 -11.05
CA THR A 37 3.58 0.47 -10.68
C THR A 37 3.64 -0.69 -11.65
N ALA A 38 2.50 -1.30 -11.99
CA ALA A 38 2.42 -2.38 -12.95
C ALA A 38 2.87 -1.95 -14.34
N PHE A 39 2.43 -0.78 -14.80
CA PHE A 39 2.82 -0.21 -16.09
C PHE A 39 4.33 0.05 -16.17
N ILE A 40 4.91 0.71 -15.16
CA ILE A 40 6.34 1.01 -15.11
C ILE A 40 7.16 -0.29 -15.01
N ALA A 41 6.73 -1.25 -14.19
CA ALA A 41 7.42 -2.54 -14.07
C ALA A 41 7.43 -3.31 -15.40
N TRP A 42 6.29 -3.35 -16.10
CA TRP A 42 6.18 -3.95 -17.43
C TRP A 42 7.03 -3.19 -18.46
N TYR A 43 6.94 -1.85 -18.50
CA TYR A 43 7.70 -1.03 -19.44
C TYR A 43 9.22 -1.19 -19.24
N ALA A 44 9.67 -1.13 -17.99
CA ALA A 44 11.07 -1.35 -17.64
C ALA A 44 11.53 -2.74 -18.05
N ALA A 45 10.75 -3.79 -17.74
CA ALA A 45 11.10 -5.17 -18.10
C ALA A 45 11.21 -5.42 -19.62
N ASN A 46 10.51 -4.64 -20.45
CA ASN A 46 10.58 -4.74 -21.92
C ASN A 46 11.59 -3.77 -22.55
N THR A 47 12.25 -2.92 -21.77
CA THR A 47 13.19 -1.92 -22.28
C THR A 47 14.62 -2.23 -21.78
N PRO A 48 15.49 -2.83 -22.62
CA PRO A 48 16.83 -3.25 -22.21
C PRO A 48 17.65 -2.13 -21.56
N ALA A 49 17.62 -0.92 -22.11
CA ALA A 49 18.34 0.24 -21.56
C ALA A 49 17.91 0.60 -20.12
N VAL A 50 16.62 0.43 -19.79
CA VAL A 50 16.10 0.71 -18.44
C VAL A 50 16.50 -0.40 -17.49
N MET A 51 16.42 -1.66 -17.91
CA MET A 51 16.90 -2.79 -17.10
C MET A 51 18.40 -2.68 -16.83
N GLU A 52 19.19 -2.39 -17.86
CA GLU A 52 20.61 -2.15 -17.71
C GLU A 52 20.86 -1.00 -16.74
N PHE A 53 20.17 0.13 -16.84
CA PHE A 53 20.35 1.22 -15.87
C PHE A 53 20.04 0.81 -14.42
N VAL A 54 18.91 0.14 -14.19
CA VAL A 54 18.46 -0.28 -12.85
C VAL A 54 19.39 -1.32 -12.24
N PHE A 55 19.90 -2.25 -13.05
CA PHE A 55 20.74 -3.36 -12.60
C PHE A 55 22.24 -3.18 -12.92
N SER A 56 22.65 -2.06 -13.51
CA SER A 56 24.04 -1.76 -13.91
C SER A 56 24.97 -1.78 -12.71
N SER A 57 24.50 -1.26 -11.57
CA SER A 57 25.27 -1.24 -10.33
C SER A 57 24.39 -1.56 -9.13
N LYS A 58 24.97 -2.31 -8.18
CA LYS A 58 24.37 -2.52 -6.85
C LYS A 58 24.08 -1.17 -6.18
N ILE A 59 24.90 -0.15 -6.43
CA ILE A 59 24.71 1.20 -5.88
C ILE A 59 23.41 1.82 -6.40
N THR A 60 23.13 1.70 -7.70
CA THR A 60 21.89 2.23 -8.29
C THR A 60 20.67 1.54 -7.70
N PHE A 61 20.69 0.20 -7.62
CA PHE A 61 19.58 -0.56 -7.07
C PHE A 61 19.31 -0.25 -5.59
N PHE A 62 20.35 -0.26 -4.74
CA PHE A 62 20.20 0.13 -3.33
C PHE A 62 19.85 1.61 -3.16
N GLY A 63 20.36 2.49 -4.03
CA GLY A 63 19.98 3.90 -4.07
C GLY A 63 18.49 4.10 -4.31
N LEU A 64 17.89 3.34 -5.24
CA LEU A 64 16.45 3.37 -5.48
C LEU A 64 15.66 2.94 -4.24
N ILE A 65 16.10 1.89 -3.53
CA ILE A 65 15.47 1.43 -2.28
C ILE A 65 15.56 2.51 -1.20
N ILE A 66 16.72 3.15 -1.02
CA ILE A 66 16.92 4.21 -0.03
C ILE A 66 16.00 5.40 -0.34
N VAL A 67 15.90 5.80 -1.60
CA VAL A 67 14.99 6.87 -2.04
C VAL A 67 13.54 6.49 -1.75
N GLN A 68 13.12 5.26 -2.04
CA GLN A 68 11.77 4.77 -1.73
C GLN A 68 11.46 4.85 -0.23
N LEU A 69 12.38 4.39 0.62
CA LEU A 69 12.23 4.49 2.07
C LEU A 69 12.13 5.96 2.52
N GLY A 70 12.98 6.83 1.97
CA GLY A 70 12.93 8.28 2.22
C GLY A 70 11.58 8.89 1.85
N LEU A 71 11.00 8.51 0.71
CA LEU A 71 9.68 8.97 0.29
C LEU A 71 8.56 8.54 1.24
N VAL A 72 8.59 7.27 1.70
CA VAL A 72 7.62 6.78 2.69
C VAL A 72 7.74 7.54 4.01
N PHE A 73 8.97 7.80 4.48
CA PHE A 73 9.21 8.58 5.68
C PHE A 73 8.73 10.03 5.54
N VAL A 74 8.98 10.68 4.40
CA VAL A 74 8.52 12.05 4.13
C VAL A 74 7.00 12.12 4.08
N LEU A 75 6.35 11.21 3.33
CA LEU A 75 4.90 11.16 3.22
C LEU A 75 4.25 10.90 4.58
N SER A 76 4.74 9.90 5.32
CA SER A 76 4.15 9.48 6.59
C SER A 76 4.45 10.46 7.73
N GLY A 77 5.68 10.98 7.80
CA GLY A 77 6.16 11.83 8.90
C GLY A 77 5.89 13.33 8.73
N MET A 78 5.75 13.82 7.49
CA MET A 78 5.51 15.24 7.20
C MET A 78 4.09 15.55 6.73
N VAL A 79 3.13 14.64 6.96
CA VAL A 79 1.71 14.80 6.59
C VAL A 79 1.12 16.17 6.92
N HIS A 80 1.45 16.75 8.08
CA HIS A 80 0.88 18.03 8.48
C HIS A 80 1.47 19.23 7.69
N LYS A 81 2.67 19.07 7.13
CA LYS A 81 3.41 20.12 6.42
C LYS A 81 3.29 20.04 4.89
N LEU A 82 2.88 18.89 4.34
CA LEU A 82 2.74 18.70 2.90
C LEU A 82 1.41 19.25 2.39
N SER A 83 1.44 19.92 1.23
CA SER A 83 0.23 20.24 0.48
C SER A 83 -0.31 19.00 -0.25
N ALA A 84 -1.61 19.00 -0.57
CA ALA A 84 -2.23 17.88 -1.28
C ALA A 84 -1.57 17.58 -2.65
N GLY A 85 -1.12 18.63 -3.35
CA GLY A 85 -0.40 18.50 -4.61
C GLY A 85 0.96 17.81 -4.44
N VAL A 86 1.76 18.25 -3.47
CA VAL A 86 3.07 17.64 -3.19
C VAL A 86 2.92 16.18 -2.74
N ALA A 87 1.95 15.90 -1.85
CA ALA A 87 1.66 14.52 -1.44
C ALA A 87 1.31 13.63 -2.66
N THR A 88 0.51 14.15 -3.60
CA THR A 88 0.15 13.41 -4.82
C THR A 88 1.40 13.10 -5.63
N SER A 89 2.23 14.11 -5.90
CA SER A 89 3.44 13.94 -6.71
C SER A 89 4.43 12.96 -6.08
N LEU A 90 4.63 13.04 -4.75
CA LEU A 90 5.51 12.12 -4.02
C LEU A 90 4.97 10.69 -4.04
N PHE A 91 3.66 10.49 -3.90
CA PHE A 91 3.05 9.16 -3.98
C PHE A 91 3.15 8.55 -5.38
N MET A 92 2.95 9.36 -6.44
CA MET A 92 3.12 8.91 -7.82
C MET A 92 4.57 8.58 -8.14
N LEU A 93 5.52 9.40 -7.66
CA LEU A 93 6.96 9.13 -7.77
C LEU A 93 7.32 7.84 -7.04
N TYR A 94 6.81 7.65 -5.82
CA TYR A 94 7.00 6.43 -5.05
C TYR A 94 6.49 5.20 -5.82
N SER A 95 5.26 5.26 -6.33
CA SER A 95 4.65 4.17 -7.13
C SER A 95 5.44 3.84 -8.38
N ALA A 96 5.94 4.85 -9.11
CA ALA A 96 6.80 4.67 -10.28
C ALA A 96 8.15 4.04 -9.93
N LEU A 97 8.81 4.51 -8.87
CA LEU A 97 10.07 3.93 -8.40
C LEU A 97 9.89 2.49 -7.95
N THR A 98 8.80 2.17 -7.24
CA THR A 98 8.46 0.79 -6.87
C THR A 98 8.25 -0.07 -8.10
N GLY A 99 7.59 0.44 -9.14
CA GLY A 99 7.44 -0.27 -10.41
C GLY A 99 8.81 -0.58 -11.05
N LEU A 100 9.70 0.40 -11.04
CA LEU A 100 11.05 0.25 -11.56
C LEU A 100 11.85 -0.83 -10.81
N THR A 101 11.78 -0.86 -9.48
CA THR A 101 12.47 -1.91 -8.69
C THR A 101 11.79 -3.27 -8.82
N MET A 102 10.46 -3.31 -8.94
CA MET A 102 9.70 -4.54 -9.17
C MET A 102 9.88 -5.09 -10.58
N ALA A 103 10.43 -4.35 -11.55
CA ALA A 103 10.76 -4.89 -12.86
C ALA A 103 11.68 -6.13 -12.77
N SER A 104 12.50 -6.23 -11.71
CA SER A 104 13.30 -7.43 -11.38
C SER A 104 12.49 -8.72 -11.32
N ILE A 105 11.22 -8.67 -10.91
CA ILE A 105 10.39 -9.87 -10.77
C ILE A 105 10.13 -10.54 -12.13
N PHE A 106 10.10 -9.78 -13.23
CA PHE A 106 9.91 -10.32 -14.59
C PHE A 106 11.13 -11.10 -15.11
N LEU A 107 12.31 -10.89 -14.50
CA LEU A 107 13.50 -11.70 -14.76
C LEU A 107 13.41 -13.08 -14.12
N VAL A 108 12.78 -13.16 -12.94
CA VAL A 108 12.78 -14.38 -12.11
C VAL A 108 11.49 -15.18 -12.28
N TYR A 109 10.35 -14.53 -12.49
CA TYR A 109 9.03 -15.17 -12.51
C TYR A 109 8.37 -15.06 -13.88
N THR A 110 7.47 -15.99 -14.18
CA THR A 110 6.67 -15.94 -15.41
C THR A 110 5.57 -14.87 -15.35
N TYR A 111 5.17 -14.32 -16.50
CA TYR A 111 4.02 -13.40 -16.60
C TYR A 111 2.74 -14.00 -16.01
N SER A 112 2.51 -15.31 -16.26
CA SER A 112 1.34 -16.03 -15.73
C SER A 112 1.36 -16.09 -14.20
N SER A 113 2.50 -16.39 -13.59
CA SER A 113 2.67 -16.38 -12.13
C SER A 113 2.46 -15.00 -11.52
N ILE A 114 2.99 -13.95 -12.15
CA ILE A 114 2.81 -12.56 -11.71
C ILE A 114 1.33 -12.18 -11.74
N ALA A 115 0.65 -12.41 -12.86
CA ALA A 115 -0.75 -12.07 -13.03
C ALA A 115 -1.68 -12.86 -12.07
N SER A 116 -1.50 -14.18 -11.98
CA SER A 116 -2.29 -15.03 -11.08
C SER A 116 -2.09 -14.65 -9.61
N THR A 117 -0.85 -14.41 -9.19
CA THR A 117 -0.56 -13.93 -7.83
C THR A 117 -1.20 -12.57 -7.56
N PHE A 118 -1.17 -11.64 -8.53
CA PHE A 118 -1.78 -10.33 -8.37
C PHE A 118 -3.28 -10.43 -8.14
N VAL A 119 -3.98 -11.31 -8.86
CA VAL A 119 -5.41 -11.58 -8.67
C VAL A 119 -5.67 -12.19 -7.27
N VAL A 120 -4.86 -13.15 -6.84
CA VAL A 120 -4.98 -13.76 -5.50
C VAL A 120 -4.74 -12.72 -4.40
N ALA A 121 -3.69 -11.90 -4.54
CA ALA A 121 -3.39 -10.80 -3.61
C ALA A 121 -4.52 -9.78 -3.57
N GLY A 122 -5.08 -9.41 -4.73
CA GLY A 122 -6.26 -8.55 -4.86
C GLY A 122 -7.48 -9.10 -4.15
N GLY A 123 -7.79 -10.39 -4.34
CA GLY A 123 -8.89 -11.05 -3.65
C GLY A 123 -8.71 -11.09 -2.13
N MET A 124 -7.50 -11.44 -1.67
CA MET A 124 -7.18 -11.51 -0.24
C MET A 124 -7.20 -10.13 0.42
N PHE A 125 -6.58 -9.14 -0.22
CA PHE A 125 -6.59 -7.75 0.22
C PHE A 125 -8.03 -7.20 0.26
N GLY A 126 -8.80 -7.39 -0.80
CA GLY A 126 -10.18 -6.93 -0.88
C GLY A 126 -11.08 -7.57 0.18
N ALA A 127 -10.93 -8.87 0.43
CA ALA A 127 -11.68 -9.57 1.46
C ALA A 127 -11.36 -9.05 2.88
N MET A 128 -10.06 -8.89 3.20
CA MET A 128 -9.64 -8.38 4.51
C MET A 128 -9.96 -6.90 4.70
N SER A 129 -9.85 -6.11 3.65
CA SER A 129 -10.25 -4.72 3.64
C SER A 129 -11.75 -4.58 3.91
N LEU A 130 -12.60 -5.38 3.24
CA LEU A 130 -14.03 -5.40 3.50
C LEU A 130 -14.34 -5.82 4.95
N TYR A 131 -13.62 -6.81 5.48
CA TYR A 131 -13.71 -7.19 6.87
C TYR A 131 -13.34 -6.03 7.81
N GLY A 132 -12.20 -5.37 7.59
CA GLY A 132 -11.76 -4.20 8.38
C GLY A 132 -12.74 -3.02 8.33
N TYR A 133 -13.37 -2.79 7.19
CA TYR A 133 -14.36 -1.73 7.01
C TYR A 133 -15.68 -2.01 7.76
N THR A 134 -16.16 -3.26 7.69
CA THR A 134 -17.47 -3.67 8.21
C THR A 134 -17.45 -4.12 9.67
N THR A 135 -16.29 -4.58 10.17
CA THR A 135 -16.18 -5.10 11.53
C THR A 135 -16.42 -4.01 12.57
N LYS A 136 -17.17 -4.38 13.61
CA LYS A 136 -17.47 -3.53 14.78
C LYS A 136 -16.48 -3.74 15.93
N ARG A 137 -15.63 -4.78 15.84
CA ARG A 137 -14.59 -5.04 16.83
C ARG A 137 -13.47 -4.03 16.64
N ASP A 138 -13.03 -3.39 17.72
CA ASP A 138 -11.86 -2.52 17.67
C ASP A 138 -10.59 -3.36 17.45
N LEU A 139 -9.92 -3.16 16.32
CA LEU A 139 -8.68 -3.82 15.96
C LEU A 139 -7.44 -3.08 16.50
N SER A 140 -7.60 -1.95 17.18
CA SER A 140 -6.48 -1.13 17.68
C SER A 140 -5.52 -1.91 18.58
N GLY A 141 -6.04 -2.81 19.43
CA GLY A 141 -5.21 -3.69 20.24
C GLY A 141 -4.36 -4.66 19.40
N PHE A 142 -4.93 -5.21 18.32
CA PHE A 142 -4.20 -6.06 17.37
C PHE A 142 -3.20 -5.26 16.53
N GLY A 143 -3.51 -4.01 16.20
CA GLY A 143 -2.64 -3.12 15.41
C GLY A 143 -1.24 -2.97 16.02
N ASN A 144 -1.14 -2.75 17.34
CA ASN A 144 0.16 -2.65 18.01
C ASN A 144 0.99 -3.92 17.90
N MET A 145 0.36 -5.09 18.07
CA MET A 145 1.02 -6.39 17.92
C MET A 145 1.47 -6.64 16.48
N LEU A 146 0.62 -6.34 15.50
CA LEU A 146 0.93 -6.49 14.08
C LEU A 146 2.06 -5.55 13.64
N PHE A 147 2.09 -4.33 14.16
CA PHE A 147 3.19 -3.38 13.92
C PHE A 147 4.52 -3.88 14.50
N MET A 148 4.50 -4.43 15.73
CA MET A 148 5.69 -5.07 16.30
C MET A 148 6.14 -6.30 15.49
N ALA A 149 5.20 -7.10 14.98
CA ALA A 149 5.50 -8.22 14.10
C ALA A 149 6.11 -7.77 12.75
N LEU A 150 5.61 -6.67 12.18
CA LEU A 150 6.18 -6.04 10.99
C LEU A 150 7.64 -5.62 11.21
N ILE A 151 7.94 -4.99 12.35
CA ILE A 151 9.34 -4.66 12.72
C ILE A 151 10.17 -5.94 12.81
N GLY A 152 9.64 -6.99 13.44
CA GLY A 152 10.29 -8.29 13.51
C GLY A 152 10.61 -8.88 12.13
N ILE A 153 9.68 -8.80 11.18
CA ILE A 153 9.86 -9.22 9.78
C ILE A 153 10.97 -8.42 9.10
N VAL A 154 11.01 -7.10 9.29
CA VAL A 154 12.04 -6.23 8.72
C VAL A 154 13.42 -6.58 9.28
N LEU A 155 13.54 -6.73 10.60
CA LEU A 155 14.80 -7.12 11.26
C LEU A 155 15.24 -8.52 10.83
N ALA A 156 14.33 -9.49 10.78
CA ALA A 156 14.62 -10.84 10.31
C ALA A 156 15.07 -10.85 8.85
N SER A 157 14.46 -10.01 8.00
CA SER A 157 14.86 -9.85 6.59
C SER A 157 16.26 -9.27 6.46
N LEU A 158 16.59 -8.28 7.32
CA LEU A 158 17.92 -7.69 7.39
C LEU A 158 18.94 -8.75 7.84
N VAL A 159 18.69 -9.48 8.92
CA VAL A 159 19.56 -10.59 9.38
C VAL A 159 19.73 -11.66 8.29
N ASN A 160 18.66 -12.03 7.60
CA ASN A 160 18.70 -13.03 6.53
C ASN A 160 19.53 -12.59 5.32
N PHE A 161 19.79 -11.29 5.15
CA PHE A 161 20.68 -10.80 4.10
C PHE A 161 22.11 -11.31 4.25
N TRP A 162 22.63 -11.44 5.48
CA TRP A 162 23.95 -12.03 5.75
C TRP A 162 23.89 -13.55 5.88
N LEU A 163 22.86 -14.09 6.57
CA LEU A 163 22.74 -15.54 6.78
C LEU A 163 22.43 -16.30 5.50
N LYS A 164 21.66 -15.70 4.57
CA LYS A 164 21.17 -16.32 3.34
C LYS A 164 20.49 -17.68 3.59
N SER A 165 19.71 -17.77 4.67
CA SER A 165 19.04 -19.00 5.07
C SER A 165 17.69 -19.14 4.36
N ASP A 166 17.51 -20.24 3.64
CA ASP A 166 16.24 -20.56 2.98
C ASP A 166 15.12 -20.80 4.00
N ALA A 167 15.41 -21.46 5.13
CA ALA A 167 14.42 -21.71 6.17
C ALA A 167 13.90 -20.40 6.78
N LEU A 168 14.82 -19.46 7.07
CA LEU A 168 14.44 -18.15 7.60
C LEU A 168 13.67 -17.33 6.55
N MET A 169 14.07 -17.39 5.29
CA MET A 169 13.34 -16.76 4.18
C MET A 169 11.89 -17.24 4.10
N TRP A 170 11.66 -18.54 4.15
CA TRP A 170 10.30 -19.12 4.10
C TRP A 170 9.49 -18.76 5.34
N ALA A 171 10.08 -18.81 6.54
CA ALA A 171 9.44 -18.38 7.77
C ALA A 171 8.97 -16.92 7.71
N ILE A 172 9.86 -16.01 7.27
CA ILE A 172 9.54 -14.59 7.06
C ILE A 172 8.38 -14.44 6.07
N THR A 173 8.37 -15.24 5.01
CA THR A 173 7.37 -15.15 3.94
C THR A 173 5.98 -15.58 4.44
N TYR A 174 5.87 -16.74 5.10
CA TYR A 174 4.58 -17.23 5.60
C TYR A 174 4.04 -16.39 6.77
N ILE A 175 4.89 -16.04 7.73
CA ILE A 175 4.50 -15.16 8.84
C ILE A 175 4.11 -13.79 8.30
N GLY A 176 4.88 -13.28 7.33
CA GLY A 176 4.60 -12.02 6.66
C GLY A 176 3.24 -11.98 6.00
N VAL A 177 2.83 -13.02 5.28
CA VAL A 177 1.47 -13.08 4.69
C VAL A 177 0.41 -12.92 5.78
N VAL A 178 0.51 -13.65 6.89
CA VAL A 178 -0.45 -13.56 8.00
C VAL A 178 -0.48 -12.15 8.60
N VAL A 179 0.70 -11.55 8.81
CA VAL A 179 0.83 -10.19 9.38
C VAL A 179 0.23 -9.15 8.44
N PHE A 180 0.57 -9.16 7.15
CA PHE A 180 0.07 -8.19 6.18
C PHE A 180 -1.44 -8.32 5.89
N VAL A 181 -1.97 -9.55 5.95
CA VAL A 181 -3.42 -9.80 5.92
C VAL A 181 -4.11 -9.16 7.14
N GLY A 182 -3.52 -9.30 8.33
CA GLY A 182 -4.00 -8.64 9.55
C GLY A 182 -3.89 -7.12 9.49
N LEU A 183 -2.74 -6.59 9.02
CA LEU A 183 -2.50 -5.16 8.85
C LEU A 183 -3.50 -4.54 7.87
N THR A 184 -3.79 -5.21 6.75
CA THR A 184 -4.78 -4.74 5.77
C THR A 184 -6.14 -4.46 6.42
N ALA A 185 -6.62 -5.36 7.28
CA ALA A 185 -7.88 -5.16 8.01
C ALA A 185 -7.78 -4.03 9.04
N TYR A 186 -6.68 -3.98 9.80
CA TYR A 186 -6.43 -2.93 10.78
C TYR A 186 -6.34 -1.55 10.14
N ASP A 187 -5.54 -1.39 9.09
CA ASP A 187 -5.33 -0.11 8.41
C ASP A 187 -6.58 0.34 7.67
N THR A 188 -7.38 -0.59 7.12
CA THR A 188 -8.69 -0.25 6.57
C THR A 188 -9.63 0.29 7.65
N GLN A 189 -9.65 -0.32 8.84
CA GLN A 189 -10.46 0.17 9.96
C GLN A 189 -9.94 1.53 10.47
N LYS A 190 -8.62 1.69 10.59
CA LYS A 190 -8.00 2.96 10.97
C LYS A 190 -8.36 4.08 9.99
N LEU A 191 -8.33 3.80 8.70
CA LEU A 191 -8.71 4.74 7.64
C LEU A 191 -10.19 5.11 7.72
N LYS A 192 -11.05 4.15 8.01
CA LYS A 192 -12.46 4.42 8.28
C LYS A 192 -12.62 5.39 9.46
N ASN A 193 -11.95 5.12 10.59
CA ASN A 193 -12.01 5.98 11.78
C ASN A 193 -11.49 7.40 11.51
N ILE A 194 -10.45 7.54 10.66
CA ILE A 194 -9.96 8.86 10.20
C ILE A 194 -11.00 9.54 9.32
N GLY A 195 -11.60 8.81 8.37
CA GLY A 195 -12.61 9.33 7.45
C GLY A 195 -13.87 9.83 8.15
N GLU A 196 -14.25 9.24 9.29
CA GLU A 196 -15.36 9.71 10.14
C GLU A 196 -15.09 11.09 10.77
N GLN A 197 -13.83 11.50 10.87
CA GLN A 197 -13.42 12.77 11.47
C GLN A 197 -13.08 13.86 10.44
N ILE A 198 -13.01 13.52 9.15
CA ILE A 198 -12.65 14.46 8.09
C ILE A 198 -13.88 15.23 7.62
N ASP A 199 -13.80 16.56 7.66
CA ASP A 199 -14.79 17.42 7.00
C ASP A 199 -14.52 17.45 5.48
N THR A 200 -15.49 16.95 4.71
CA THR A 200 -15.44 16.95 3.23
C THR A 200 -15.36 18.34 2.59
N ARG A 201 -15.69 19.40 3.33
CA ARG A 201 -15.63 20.78 2.82
C ARG A 201 -14.19 21.25 2.66
N ASP A 202 -13.26 20.68 3.43
CA ASP A 202 -11.83 20.89 3.25
C ASP A 202 -11.27 19.89 2.24
N SER A 203 -11.45 20.22 0.96
CA SER A 203 -10.94 19.42 -0.16
C SER A 203 -9.42 19.18 -0.11
N GLN A 204 -8.66 20.09 0.51
CA GLN A 204 -7.21 19.94 0.63
C GLN A 204 -6.85 18.91 1.68
N MET A 205 -7.45 18.98 2.87
CA MET A 205 -7.26 17.96 3.90
C MET A 205 -7.75 16.61 3.43
N LEU A 206 -8.95 16.54 2.88
CA LEU A 206 -9.53 15.29 2.40
C LEU A 206 -8.61 14.60 1.38
N ARG A 207 -8.12 15.34 0.38
CA ARG A 207 -7.19 14.77 -0.62
C ARG A 207 -5.87 14.34 0.01
N LYS A 208 -5.30 15.15 0.90
CA LYS A 208 -4.03 14.86 1.57
C LYS A 208 -4.08 13.57 2.39
N TYR A 209 -5.09 13.43 3.26
CA TYR A 209 -5.26 12.22 4.07
C TYR A 209 -5.62 11.02 3.20
N SER A 210 -6.36 11.23 2.10
CA SER A 210 -6.70 10.13 1.18
C SER A 210 -5.45 9.57 0.49
N ILE A 211 -4.48 10.42 0.14
CA ILE A 211 -3.21 9.98 -0.46
C ILE A 211 -2.36 9.19 0.54
N LEU A 212 -2.36 9.59 1.81
CA LEU A 212 -1.64 8.85 2.84
C LEU A 212 -2.29 7.52 3.17
N GLY A 213 -3.62 7.49 3.21
CA GLY A 213 -4.35 6.24 3.29
C GLY A 213 -4.06 5.33 2.10
N ALA A 214 -4.01 5.90 0.90
CA ALA A 214 -3.65 5.16 -0.30
C ALA A 214 -2.22 4.60 -0.21
N LEU A 215 -1.26 5.38 0.30
CA LEU A 215 0.10 4.91 0.55
C LEU A 215 0.11 3.74 1.55
N THR A 216 -0.58 3.84 2.68
CA THR A 216 -0.64 2.76 3.68
C THR A 216 -1.18 1.47 3.07
N LEU A 217 -2.34 1.52 2.42
CA LEU A 217 -2.96 0.35 1.79
C LEU A 217 -2.14 -0.18 0.60
N TYR A 218 -1.49 0.71 -0.15
CA TYR A 218 -0.56 0.34 -1.22
C TYR A 218 0.63 -0.45 -0.69
N LEU A 219 1.24 0.00 0.43
CA LEU A 219 2.36 -0.69 1.06
C LEU A 219 1.98 -2.09 1.53
N ASP A 220 0.81 -2.22 2.16
CA ASP A 220 0.29 -3.53 2.58
C ASP A 220 0.09 -4.46 1.39
N PHE A 221 -0.55 -3.95 0.32
CA PHE A 221 -0.81 -4.72 -0.88
C PHE A 221 0.48 -5.17 -1.58
N ILE A 222 1.44 -4.28 -1.80
CA ILE A 222 2.69 -4.62 -2.50
C ILE A 222 3.48 -5.67 -1.71
N ASN A 223 3.57 -5.53 -0.39
CA ASN A 223 4.27 -6.51 0.44
C ASN A 223 3.56 -7.86 0.44
N LEU A 224 2.24 -7.87 0.60
CA LEU A 224 1.44 -9.08 0.50
C LEU A 224 1.64 -9.76 -0.86
N PHE A 225 1.55 -8.99 -1.95
CA PHE A 225 1.77 -9.48 -3.31
C PHE A 225 3.15 -10.10 -3.48
N LEU A 226 4.23 -9.44 -3.04
CA LEU A 226 5.60 -9.96 -3.16
C LEU A 226 5.80 -11.26 -2.36
N MET A 227 5.18 -11.37 -1.19
CA MET A 227 5.24 -12.59 -0.38
C MET A 227 4.46 -13.73 -1.03
N LEU A 228 3.25 -13.48 -1.52
CA LEU A 228 2.48 -14.48 -2.26
C LEU A 228 3.17 -14.87 -3.56
N LEU A 229 3.82 -13.94 -4.25
CA LEU A 229 4.57 -14.22 -5.48
C LEU A 229 5.75 -15.13 -5.19
N ARG A 230 6.38 -15.00 -4.03
CA ARG A 230 7.44 -15.92 -3.62
C ARG A 230 6.93 -17.33 -3.33
N ILE A 231 5.70 -17.47 -2.80
CA ILE A 231 5.09 -18.76 -2.48
C ILE A 231 4.57 -19.46 -3.74
N PHE A 232 3.81 -18.75 -4.57
CA PHE A 232 3.11 -19.32 -5.73
C PHE A 232 3.83 -19.10 -7.06
N GLY A 233 4.85 -18.25 -7.07
CA GLY A 233 5.55 -17.88 -8.29
C GLY A 233 6.40 -19.03 -8.82
N ASN A 234 6.09 -19.45 -10.05
CA ASN A 234 6.96 -20.37 -10.76
C ASN A 234 8.18 -19.60 -11.29
N ARG A 235 9.37 -20.04 -10.90
CA ARG A 235 10.63 -19.42 -11.30
C ARG A 235 10.98 -19.87 -12.72
N ARG A 236 11.50 -18.95 -13.53
CA ARG A 236 12.03 -19.22 -14.88
C ARG A 236 13.42 -19.82 -14.83
#